data_AF-A0A7N5KJI2-F1
#
_entry.id   AF-A0A7N5KJI2-F1
#
_cell.length_a   1.000
_cell.length_b   1.000
_cell.length_c   1.000
_cell.angle_alpha   90.00
_cell.angle_beta   90.00
_cell.angle_gamma   90.00
#
_symmetry.space_group_name_H-M   'P 1'
#
loop_
_entity.id
_entity.type
_entity.pdbx_description
1 polymer ?
#
loop_
_entity_poly.entity_id
_entity_poly.type
_entity_poly.pdbx_seq_one_letter_code
_entity_poly.pdbx_strand_id
1 'polypeptide(L)'
;MEFSELLDQVGGLGRFQVLQMVALVVPIMWLTTQGMLENFSAAVPSHRCWVPLLDNSTAQASVPGPLGPKDLLTVSIPMGPNQEPHQCLRFRQPQWQLLDPNATATNWSEAATEPCVDGWVYDRSTFTSTIVAKWDLVCDSHALKPMAQSIYLSGILVGAAVCGHTSDRWLAESARWLLITGRLERGLRELRRVAAINGKRAVEDTLTTEVLLSAMQEELSVGQAPASLGALVCTPGLRLRTCVSTLCWFAFGFTFYGLALDLQALGSSIFLLQVLIGVVDIPAKIGSLVLLNRLGRRPTQAGSLVLSGLCILANMLVPYEMGALHSTLAVLGLGGLGAGFTCISVYTGELFPTVLRMTAVGLGQMAARGGAILGPLVRLLAVLGRSLPLLAYGGVPVLSGLAALLLPETQSLPLPDTIQDVQNQTVKKATHSTPRPTVLKSTHF
;
A
#
# COMPACT_ATOMS: atom_id res chain seq x y z
N MET A 1 -38.49 -20.66 6.79
CA MET A 1 -37.10 -21.13 6.74
C MET A 1 -36.27 -19.98 6.22
N GLU A 2 -35.36 -19.48 7.03
CA GLU A 2 -34.50 -18.38 6.62
C GLU A 2 -33.44 -18.87 5.62
N PHE A 3 -32.93 -17.97 4.78
CA PHE A 3 -31.89 -18.32 3.81
C PHE A 3 -30.61 -18.85 4.48
N SER A 4 -30.31 -18.40 5.70
CA SER A 4 -29.22 -18.88 6.57
C SER A 4 -29.35 -20.38 6.88
N GLU A 5 -30.54 -20.82 7.31
CA GLU A 5 -30.83 -22.22 7.62
C GLU A 5 -30.70 -23.11 6.38
N LEU A 6 -31.05 -22.58 5.21
CA LEU A 6 -30.95 -23.28 3.94
C LEU A 6 -29.47 -23.48 3.52
N LEU A 7 -28.61 -22.49 3.78
CA LEU A 7 -27.17 -22.63 3.57
C LEU A 7 -26.53 -23.65 4.53
N ASP A 8 -26.98 -23.71 5.79
CA ASP A 8 -26.49 -24.70 6.76
C ASP A 8 -26.82 -26.13 6.33
N GLN A 9 -28.00 -26.36 5.75
CA GLN A 9 -28.38 -27.67 5.19
C GLN A 9 -27.51 -28.08 3.99
N VAL A 10 -27.13 -27.13 3.14
CA VAL A 10 -26.23 -27.33 1.98
C VAL A 10 -24.78 -27.60 2.44
N GLY A 11 -24.42 -27.19 3.65
CA GLY A 11 -23.14 -27.46 4.30
C GLY A 11 -22.20 -26.25 4.30
N GLY A 12 -22.27 -25.46 5.38
CA GLY A 12 -21.59 -24.17 5.53
C GLY A 12 -20.06 -24.19 5.73
N LEU A 13 -19.43 -25.35 5.90
CA LEU A 13 -17.96 -25.57 5.92
C LEU A 13 -17.56 -26.79 5.06
N GLY A 14 -18.30 -27.04 3.98
CA GLY A 14 -18.14 -28.21 3.11
C GLY A 14 -16.90 -28.18 2.23
N ARG A 15 -16.69 -29.28 1.49
CA ARG A 15 -15.55 -29.46 0.57
C ARG A 15 -15.47 -28.36 -0.49
N PHE A 16 -16.62 -27.83 -0.92
CA PHE A 16 -16.68 -26.73 -1.88
C PHE A 16 -15.98 -25.46 -1.37
N GLN A 17 -16.24 -25.05 -0.13
CA GLN A 17 -15.65 -23.83 0.44
C GLN A 17 -14.17 -24.01 0.74
N VAL A 18 -13.74 -25.20 1.15
CA VAL A 18 -12.31 -25.51 1.33
C VAL A 18 -11.58 -25.41 -0.01
N LEU A 19 -12.13 -26.00 -1.08
CA LEU A 19 -11.56 -25.92 -2.42
C LEU A 19 -11.47 -24.47 -2.91
N GLN A 20 -12.53 -23.69 -2.70
CA GLN A 20 -12.57 -22.28 -3.08
C GLN A 20 -11.57 -21.43 -2.27
N MET A 21 -11.43 -21.69 -0.97
CA MET A 21 -10.43 -21.03 -0.13
C MET A 21 -9.01 -21.34 -0.60
N VAL A 22 -8.67 -22.60 -0.86
CA VAL A 22 -7.35 -22.98 -1.38
C VAL A 22 -7.09 -22.32 -2.74
N ALA A 23 -8.09 -22.33 -3.63
CA ALA A 23 -7.99 -21.70 -4.95
C ALA A 23 -7.78 -20.18 -4.87
N LEU A 24 -8.26 -19.51 -3.82
CA LEU A 24 -8.06 -18.07 -3.59
C LEU A 24 -6.73 -17.76 -2.88
N VAL A 25 -6.36 -18.55 -1.87
CA VAL A 25 -5.18 -18.30 -1.04
C VAL A 25 -3.89 -18.48 -1.84
N VAL A 26 -3.81 -19.50 -2.71
CA VAL A 26 -2.57 -19.78 -3.45
C VAL A 26 -2.16 -18.61 -4.37
N PRO A 27 -3.04 -18.06 -5.24
CA PRO A 27 -2.71 -16.87 -6.02
C PRO A 27 -2.40 -15.63 -5.18
N ILE A 28 -3.12 -15.43 -4.06
CA ILE A 28 -2.88 -14.28 -3.17
C ILE A 28 -1.46 -14.36 -2.58
N MET A 29 -1.04 -15.52 -2.09
CA MET A 29 0.31 -15.74 -1.56
C MET A 29 1.39 -15.55 -2.64
N TRP A 30 1.10 -15.94 -3.88
CA TRP A 30 2.01 -15.70 -5.00
C TRP A 30 2.14 -14.20 -5.32
N LEU A 31 1.03 -13.47 -5.39
CA LEU A 31 1.05 -12.03 -5.66
C LEU A 31 1.78 -11.23 -4.57
N THR A 32 1.58 -11.56 -3.30
CA THR A 32 2.23 -10.84 -2.20
C THR A 32 3.74 -11.10 -2.16
N THR A 33 4.18 -12.32 -2.49
CA THR A 33 5.62 -12.65 -2.56
C THR A 33 6.33 -11.92 -3.71
N GLN A 34 5.67 -11.77 -4.86
CA GLN A 34 6.21 -10.99 -5.99
C GLN A 34 6.46 -9.52 -5.62
N GLY A 35 5.53 -8.89 -4.90
CA GLY A 35 5.72 -7.50 -4.45
C GLY A 35 6.91 -7.31 -3.50
N MET A 36 7.21 -8.32 -2.66
CA MET A 36 8.37 -8.27 -1.76
C MET A 36 9.69 -8.55 -2.48
N LEU A 37 9.68 -9.40 -3.52
CA LEU A 37 10.87 -9.73 -4.31
C LEU A 37 11.43 -8.50 -5.04
N GLU A 38 10.59 -7.55 -5.41
CA GLU A 38 10.99 -6.32 -6.10
C GLU A 38 12.00 -5.49 -5.26
N ASN A 39 11.83 -5.45 -3.94
CA ASN A 39 12.73 -4.73 -3.03
C ASN A 39 14.18 -5.25 -3.08
N PHE A 40 14.35 -6.55 -3.34
CA PHE A 40 15.66 -7.20 -3.40
C PHE A 40 16.21 -7.23 -4.83
N SER A 41 15.37 -7.53 -5.81
CA SER A 41 15.78 -7.63 -7.21
C SER A 41 16.08 -6.27 -7.86
N ALA A 42 15.38 -5.20 -7.45
CA ALA A 42 15.60 -3.83 -7.92
C ALA A 42 16.39 -2.97 -6.91
N ALA A 43 17.11 -3.60 -5.98
CA ALA A 43 18.06 -2.92 -5.10
C ALA A 43 19.15 -2.22 -5.94
N VAL A 44 19.48 -0.98 -5.57
CA VAL A 44 20.61 -0.22 -6.13
C VAL A 44 21.85 -0.58 -5.29
N PRO A 45 22.81 -1.35 -5.82
CA PRO A 45 24.06 -1.58 -5.11
C PRO A 45 24.94 -0.34 -5.14
N SER A 46 25.85 -0.23 -4.18
CA SER A 46 26.90 0.78 -4.20
C SER A 46 27.68 0.67 -5.51
N HIS A 47 27.87 1.80 -6.18
CA HIS A 47 28.43 1.85 -7.51
C HIS A 47 29.33 3.08 -7.67
N ARG A 48 30.22 2.99 -8.63
CA ARG A 48 31.13 4.06 -9.03
C ARG A 48 31.30 4.04 -10.55
N CYS A 49 31.77 5.15 -11.12
CA CYS A 49 32.18 5.14 -12.52
C CYS A 49 33.27 4.09 -12.77
N TRP A 50 33.26 3.51 -13.96
CA TRP A 50 34.38 2.74 -14.46
C TRP A 50 35.56 3.66 -14.76
N VAL A 51 36.74 3.28 -14.27
CA VAL A 51 37.97 4.07 -14.38
C VAL A 51 39.02 3.26 -15.14
N PRO A 52 39.46 3.68 -16.34
CA PRO A 52 40.42 2.93 -17.14
C PRO A 52 41.70 2.57 -16.36
N LEU A 53 42.26 3.53 -15.62
CA LEU A 53 43.53 3.37 -14.86
C LEU A 53 43.46 2.29 -13.77
N LEU A 54 42.26 1.95 -13.30
CA LEU A 54 42.04 0.99 -12.20
C LEU A 54 41.41 -0.31 -12.70
N ASP A 55 40.42 -0.20 -13.59
CA ASP A 55 39.56 -1.30 -14.00
C ASP A 55 40.01 -1.95 -15.32
N ASN A 56 40.94 -1.32 -16.05
CA ASN A 56 41.58 -1.91 -17.22
C ASN A 56 43.02 -2.35 -16.91
N SER A 57 43.24 -3.66 -16.87
CA SER A 57 44.54 -4.30 -16.62
C SER A 57 45.69 -3.77 -17.51
N THR A 58 45.42 -3.39 -18.75
CA THR A 58 46.44 -2.82 -19.66
C THR A 58 46.81 -1.38 -19.31
N ALA A 59 45.84 -0.57 -18.90
CA ALA A 59 46.08 0.82 -18.49
C ALA A 59 46.71 0.90 -17.10
N GLN A 60 46.38 -0.04 -16.20
CA GLN A 60 47.00 -0.16 -14.89
C GLN A 60 48.52 -0.41 -14.99
N ALA A 61 48.97 -1.15 -16.01
CA ALA A 61 50.40 -1.39 -16.28
C ALA A 61 51.16 -0.13 -16.75
N SER A 62 50.45 0.92 -17.19
CA SER A 62 51.04 2.20 -17.64
C SER A 62 51.17 3.25 -16.53
N VAL A 63 50.72 2.93 -15.31
CA VAL A 63 50.76 3.84 -14.16
C VAL A 63 52.19 3.90 -13.58
N PRO A 64 52.78 5.10 -13.40
CA PRO A 64 54.08 5.24 -12.78
C PRO A 64 54.02 4.99 -11.25
N GLY A 65 54.66 3.93 -10.77
CA GLY A 65 54.90 3.69 -9.34
C GLY A 65 53.85 2.80 -8.63
N PRO A 66 54.11 2.41 -7.37
CA PRO A 66 53.21 1.54 -6.58
C PRO A 66 52.08 2.37 -5.97
N LEU A 67 51.18 2.89 -6.80
CA LEU A 67 49.98 3.61 -6.36
C LEU A 67 48.89 2.63 -5.93
N GLY A 68 48.27 2.89 -4.78
CA GLY A 68 47.17 2.07 -4.28
C GLY A 68 45.87 2.28 -5.07
N PRO A 69 44.93 1.32 -5.01
CA PRO A 69 43.62 1.48 -5.67
C PRO A 69 42.82 2.68 -5.13
N LYS A 70 43.05 3.08 -3.87
CA LYS A 70 42.44 4.27 -3.27
C LYS A 70 42.96 5.57 -3.87
N ASP A 71 44.26 5.64 -4.15
CA ASP A 71 44.90 6.84 -4.71
C ASP A 71 44.42 7.08 -6.15
N LEU A 72 44.30 6.00 -6.93
CA LEU A 72 43.75 6.04 -8.29
C LEU A 72 42.28 6.46 -8.32
N LEU A 73 41.49 6.06 -7.33
CA LEU A 73 40.10 6.50 -7.18
C LEU A 73 40.01 7.99 -6.87
N THR A 74 40.80 8.49 -5.91
CA THR A 74 40.83 9.91 -5.52
C THR A 74 41.17 10.82 -6.70
N VAL A 75 42.12 10.40 -7.54
CA VAL A 75 42.56 11.14 -8.73
C VAL A 75 41.52 11.13 -9.85
N SER A 76 40.65 10.11 -9.91
CA SER A 76 39.75 9.86 -11.05
C SER A 76 38.30 10.22 -10.77
N ILE A 77 37.87 10.21 -9.50
CA ILE A 77 36.48 10.45 -9.09
C ILE A 77 36.46 11.53 -8.00
N PRO A 78 35.64 12.59 -8.15
CA PRO A 78 35.49 13.60 -7.11
C PRO A 78 34.89 12.99 -5.84
N MET A 79 35.21 13.58 -4.70
CA MET A 79 34.60 13.19 -3.43
C MET A 79 33.15 13.67 -3.38
N GLY A 80 32.24 12.77 -3.05
CA GLY A 80 30.84 13.04 -2.82
C GLY A 80 30.58 13.65 -1.43
N PRO A 81 29.31 13.98 -1.14
CA PRO A 81 28.90 14.63 0.12
C PRO A 81 29.21 13.83 1.39
N ASN A 82 29.45 12.52 1.28
CA ASN A 82 29.72 11.62 2.40
C ASN A 82 31.22 11.24 2.54
N GLN A 83 32.14 11.97 1.89
CA GLN A 83 33.57 11.59 1.78
C GLN A 83 33.81 10.24 1.06
N GLU A 84 32.80 9.72 0.38
CA GLU A 84 32.91 8.58 -0.52
C GLU A 84 33.00 9.06 -1.98
N PRO A 85 33.54 8.26 -2.91
CA PRO A 85 33.61 8.63 -4.32
C PRO A 85 32.22 8.98 -4.88
N HIS A 86 32.13 10.06 -5.65
CA HIS A 86 30.89 10.46 -6.30
C HIS A 86 30.40 9.36 -7.25
N GLN A 87 29.14 8.97 -7.10
CA GLN A 87 28.61 7.77 -7.75
C GLN A 87 28.32 7.96 -9.25
N CYS A 88 28.05 9.21 -9.67
CA CYS A 88 27.56 9.56 -11.01
C CYS A 88 28.48 10.46 -11.85
N LEU A 89 29.59 10.92 -11.30
CA LEU A 89 30.49 11.87 -11.96
C LEU A 89 31.92 11.38 -11.82
N ARG A 90 32.73 11.62 -12.84
CA ARG A 90 34.16 11.38 -12.83
C ARG A 90 34.91 12.59 -13.35
N PHE A 91 36.21 12.66 -13.10
CA PHE A 91 37.05 13.66 -13.76
C PHE A 91 37.30 13.28 -15.22
N ARG A 92 37.22 14.27 -16.11
CA ARG A 92 37.52 14.12 -17.53
C ARG A 92 38.97 13.75 -17.79
N GLN A 93 39.88 14.20 -16.92
CA GLN A 93 41.28 13.81 -16.89
C GLN A 93 41.72 13.55 -15.44
N PRO A 94 42.59 12.56 -15.20
CA PRO A 94 43.07 12.23 -13.85
C PRO A 94 43.78 13.43 -13.21
N GLN A 95 43.35 13.80 -12.01
CA GLN A 95 43.81 14.97 -11.27
C GLN A 95 44.91 14.60 -10.29
N TRP A 96 46.11 14.34 -10.79
CA TRP A 96 47.25 13.88 -9.98
C TRP A 96 47.63 14.83 -8.84
N GLN A 97 47.29 16.12 -9.00
CA GLN A 97 47.47 17.17 -7.98
C GLN A 97 46.74 16.87 -6.66
N LEU A 98 45.70 16.03 -6.68
CA LEU A 98 44.98 15.60 -5.47
C LEU A 98 45.79 14.68 -4.54
N LEU A 99 46.90 14.12 -5.04
CA LEU A 99 47.81 13.30 -4.24
C LEU A 99 48.84 14.14 -3.48
N ASP A 100 49.00 15.42 -3.84
CA ASP A 100 49.95 16.31 -3.18
C ASP A 100 49.33 16.90 -1.89
N PRO A 101 49.92 16.65 -0.71
CA PRO A 101 49.35 17.11 0.57
C PRO A 101 49.35 18.64 0.74
N ASN A 102 50.10 19.37 -0.11
CA ASN A 102 50.20 20.83 -0.09
C ASN A 102 49.35 21.53 -1.16
N ALA A 103 48.64 20.79 -2.01
CA ALA A 103 47.78 21.39 -3.02
C ALA A 103 46.41 21.77 -2.43
N THR A 104 46.14 23.07 -2.32
CA THR A 104 44.77 23.55 -2.07
C THR A 104 43.91 23.25 -3.28
N ALA A 105 42.83 22.49 -3.07
CA ALA A 105 41.81 22.20 -4.08
C ALA A 105 41.38 23.49 -4.81
N THR A 106 41.92 23.74 -6.00
CA THR A 106 41.43 24.81 -6.87
C THR A 106 39.98 24.52 -7.23
N ASN A 107 39.12 25.55 -7.18
CA ASN A 107 37.69 25.46 -7.46
C ASN A 107 37.38 24.53 -8.66
N TRP A 108 36.79 23.38 -8.35
CA TRP A 108 36.45 22.28 -9.26
C TRP A 108 35.37 22.60 -10.31
N SER A 109 34.85 23.83 -10.31
CA SER A 109 33.42 24.04 -10.51
C SER A 109 32.94 24.17 -11.96
N GLU A 110 33.79 24.36 -12.97
CA GLU A 110 33.25 24.68 -14.31
C GLU A 110 33.79 23.92 -15.53
N ALA A 111 34.77 23.00 -15.40
CA ALA A 111 35.26 22.29 -16.60
C ALA A 111 35.81 20.86 -16.44
N ALA A 112 35.96 20.31 -15.24
CA ALA A 112 36.76 19.10 -15.03
C ALA A 112 35.98 17.79 -14.83
N THR A 113 34.65 17.83 -14.67
CA THR A 113 33.84 16.61 -14.43
C THR A 113 32.94 16.28 -15.62
N GLU A 114 32.74 14.99 -15.85
CA GLU A 114 31.81 14.44 -16.85
C GLU A 114 31.00 13.30 -16.24
N PRO A 115 29.79 13.00 -16.78
CA PRO A 115 29.07 11.79 -16.41
C PRO A 115 29.88 10.53 -16.75
N CYS A 116 29.59 9.40 -16.09
CA CYS A 116 30.28 8.14 -16.37
C CYS A 116 29.95 7.66 -17.80
N VAL A 117 30.87 7.85 -18.77
CA VAL A 117 30.65 7.42 -20.17
C VAL A 117 31.10 5.99 -20.45
N ASP A 118 32.08 5.47 -19.71
CA ASP A 118 32.65 4.13 -19.91
C ASP A 118 31.96 3.03 -19.08
N GLY A 119 30.77 3.33 -18.55
CA GLY A 119 29.99 2.43 -17.71
C GLY A 119 30.28 2.52 -16.21
N TRP A 120 29.79 1.53 -15.46
CA TRP A 120 29.78 1.50 -14.00
C TRP A 120 30.38 0.20 -13.46
N VAL A 121 30.95 0.30 -12.26
CA VAL A 121 31.34 -0.86 -11.47
C VAL A 121 30.50 -0.90 -10.21
N TYR A 122 29.80 -2.02 -10.03
CA TYR A 122 28.92 -2.28 -8.90
C TYR A 122 29.61 -3.18 -7.87
N ASP A 123 29.40 -2.88 -6.60
CA ASP A 123 29.78 -3.79 -5.52
C ASP A 123 28.86 -5.02 -5.51
N ARG A 124 29.47 -6.20 -5.58
CA ARG A 124 28.78 -7.51 -5.61
C ARG A 124 28.82 -8.24 -4.27
N SER A 125 29.33 -7.60 -3.22
CA SER A 125 29.43 -8.17 -1.86
C SER A 125 28.07 -8.61 -1.28
N THR A 126 27.03 -7.79 -1.49
CA THR A 126 25.69 -8.02 -0.93
C THR A 126 24.73 -8.63 -1.96
N PHE A 127 24.77 -8.13 -3.20
CA PHE A 127 23.92 -8.61 -4.29
C PHE A 127 24.79 -9.08 -5.46
N THR A 128 24.67 -10.36 -5.84
CA THR A 128 25.43 -10.91 -6.97
C THR A 128 25.05 -10.25 -8.30
N SER A 129 23.75 -9.98 -8.48
CA SER A 129 23.18 -9.26 -9.63
C SER A 129 21.82 -8.66 -9.24
N THR A 130 21.56 -7.43 -9.67
CA THR A 130 20.26 -6.76 -9.55
C THR A 130 19.81 -6.26 -10.91
N ILE A 131 18.51 -6.01 -11.06
CA ILE A 131 17.89 -5.38 -12.24
C ILE A 131 18.63 -4.07 -12.56
N VAL A 132 18.88 -3.26 -11.54
CA VAL A 132 19.59 -1.99 -11.67
C VAL A 132 21.02 -2.19 -12.20
N ALA A 133 21.77 -3.13 -11.65
CA ALA A 133 23.16 -3.40 -12.06
C ALA A 133 23.27 -4.12 -13.42
N LYS A 134 22.21 -4.75 -13.91
CA LYS A 134 22.20 -5.46 -15.19
C LYS A 134 21.88 -4.52 -16.36
N TRP A 135 21.04 -3.52 -16.12
CA TRP A 135 20.56 -2.57 -17.15
C TRP A 135 21.07 -1.15 -16.93
N ASP A 136 22.02 -0.94 -16.02
CA ASP A 136 22.61 0.36 -15.71
C ASP A 136 21.57 1.46 -15.46
N LEU A 137 20.62 1.17 -14.57
CA LEU A 137 19.50 2.05 -14.23
C LEU A 137 19.88 3.07 -13.14
N VAL A 138 21.00 3.76 -13.30
CA VAL A 138 21.53 4.72 -12.33
C VAL A 138 21.86 6.06 -12.97
N CYS A 139 21.95 7.11 -12.14
CA CYS A 139 22.29 8.47 -12.58
C CYS A 139 21.26 9.00 -13.60
N ASP A 140 21.58 9.13 -14.89
CA ASP A 140 20.65 9.65 -15.90
C ASP A 140 19.38 8.80 -16.05
N SER A 141 19.49 7.49 -15.81
CA SER A 141 18.40 6.52 -15.92
C SER A 141 17.72 6.22 -14.57
N HIS A 142 18.04 6.95 -13.50
CA HIS A 142 17.50 6.70 -12.14
C HIS A 142 15.96 6.74 -12.07
N ALA A 143 15.31 7.50 -12.96
CA ALA A 143 13.86 7.62 -13.01
C ALA A 143 13.16 6.33 -13.51
N LEU A 144 13.86 5.45 -14.22
CA LEU A 144 13.27 4.22 -14.78
C LEU A 144 12.81 3.25 -13.69
N LYS A 145 13.53 3.16 -12.56
CA LYS A 145 13.15 2.30 -11.43
C LYS A 145 11.78 2.67 -10.82
N PRO A 146 11.55 3.91 -10.33
CA PRO A 146 10.25 4.28 -9.78
C PRO A 146 9.15 4.27 -10.84
N MET A 147 9.45 4.57 -12.11
CA MET A 147 8.47 4.44 -13.20
C MET A 147 8.06 2.97 -13.42
N ALA A 148 9.00 2.03 -13.42
CA ALA A 148 8.70 0.60 -13.55
C ALA A 148 7.77 0.11 -12.41
N GLN A 149 8.02 0.54 -11.18
CA GLN A 149 7.18 0.26 -10.01
C GLN A 149 5.75 0.81 -10.17
N SER A 150 5.63 2.06 -10.64
CA SER A 150 4.33 2.66 -10.92
C SER A 150 3.59 1.97 -12.07
N ILE A 151 4.31 1.54 -13.12
CA ILE A 151 3.75 0.77 -14.23
C ILE A 151 3.24 -0.59 -13.73
N TYR A 152 4.02 -1.29 -12.90
CA TYR A 152 3.62 -2.55 -12.30
C TYR A 152 2.34 -2.40 -11.45
N LEU A 153 2.28 -1.40 -10.59
CA LEU A 153 1.10 -1.11 -9.75
C LEU A 153 -0.12 -0.68 -10.60
N SER A 154 0.11 0.04 -11.70
CA SER A 154 -0.95 0.38 -12.67
C SER A 154 -1.47 -0.87 -13.38
N GLY A 155 -0.57 -1.80 -13.73
CA GLY A 155 -0.92 -3.11 -14.28
C GLY A 155 -1.79 -3.93 -13.33
N ILE A 156 -1.52 -3.90 -12.02
CA ILE A 156 -2.38 -4.54 -11.01
C ILE A 156 -3.78 -3.92 -11.00
N LEU A 157 -3.90 -2.59 -11.10
CA LEU A 157 -5.19 -1.91 -11.12
C LEU A 157 -6.01 -2.26 -12.37
N VAL A 158 -5.38 -2.20 -13.56
CA VAL A 158 -6.02 -2.57 -14.83
C VAL A 158 -6.39 -4.06 -14.82
N GLY A 159 -5.48 -4.91 -14.35
CA GLY A 159 -5.69 -6.35 -14.19
C GLY A 159 -6.87 -6.65 -13.28
N ALA A 160 -7.00 -5.96 -12.14
CA ALA A 160 -8.14 -6.12 -11.25
C ALA A 160 -9.47 -5.75 -11.92
N ALA A 161 -9.50 -4.70 -12.75
CA ALA A 161 -10.71 -4.32 -13.49
C ALA A 161 -11.08 -5.35 -14.57
N VAL A 162 -10.11 -5.81 -15.36
CA VAL A 162 -10.34 -6.77 -16.46
C VAL A 162 -10.65 -8.17 -15.91
N CYS A 163 -9.83 -8.66 -14.98
CA CYS A 163 -10.04 -9.95 -14.33
C CYS A 163 -11.30 -9.97 -13.46
N GLY A 164 -11.66 -8.84 -12.83
CA GLY A 164 -12.93 -8.70 -12.12
C GLY A 164 -14.12 -8.86 -13.06
N HIS A 165 -14.13 -8.12 -14.18
CA HIS A 165 -15.21 -8.20 -15.15
C HIS A 165 -15.33 -9.58 -15.81
N THR A 166 -14.20 -10.24 -16.07
CA THR A 166 -14.19 -11.60 -16.63
C THR A 166 -14.55 -12.65 -15.57
N SER A 167 -14.14 -12.49 -14.32
CA SER A 167 -14.57 -13.32 -13.19
C SER A 167 -16.09 -13.37 -13.09
N ASP A 168 -16.76 -12.22 -13.16
CA ASP A 168 -18.22 -12.15 -13.10
C ASP A 168 -18.91 -12.94 -14.25
N ARG A 169 -18.21 -13.16 -15.37
CA ARG A 169 -18.74 -13.94 -16.50
C ARG A 169 -18.45 -15.44 -16.41
N TRP A 170 -17.32 -15.84 -15.83
CA TRP A 170 -16.81 -17.21 -15.90
C TRP A 170 -16.82 -17.96 -14.56
N LEU A 171 -16.78 -17.26 -13.43
CA LEU A 171 -16.85 -17.86 -12.10
C LEU A 171 -18.31 -17.91 -11.61
N ALA A 172 -18.61 -18.89 -10.77
CA ALA A 172 -19.92 -19.02 -10.15
C ALA A 172 -20.20 -17.78 -9.28
N GLU A 173 -21.15 -16.96 -9.70
CA GLU A 173 -21.65 -15.83 -8.91
C GLU A 173 -22.29 -16.37 -7.61
N SER A 174 -22.22 -15.56 -6.54
CA SER A 174 -22.85 -15.94 -5.27
C SER A 174 -24.32 -16.26 -5.49
N ALA A 175 -24.75 -17.45 -5.04
CA ALA A 175 -26.14 -17.87 -5.12
C ALA A 175 -27.07 -16.79 -4.55
N ARG A 176 -26.71 -16.19 -3.41
CA ARG A 176 -27.47 -15.09 -2.80
C ARG A 176 -27.65 -13.89 -3.74
N TRP A 177 -26.59 -13.47 -4.43
CA TRP A 177 -26.65 -12.33 -5.34
C TRP A 177 -27.48 -12.62 -6.60
N LEU A 178 -27.35 -13.82 -7.17
CA LEU A 178 -28.19 -14.26 -8.28
C LEU A 178 -29.67 -14.20 -7.94
N LEU A 179 -30.02 -14.52 -6.69
CA LEU A 179 -31.39 -14.54 -6.22
C LEU A 179 -31.92 -13.14 -5.94
N ILE A 180 -31.14 -12.27 -5.31
CA ILE A 180 -31.50 -10.85 -5.11
C ILE A 180 -31.66 -10.13 -6.45
N THR A 181 -30.85 -10.46 -7.46
CA THR A 181 -30.97 -9.88 -8.81
C THR A 181 -32.09 -10.49 -9.66
N GLY A 182 -32.90 -11.39 -9.10
CA GLY A 182 -34.04 -12.00 -9.78
C GLY A 182 -33.70 -13.14 -10.75
N ARG A 183 -32.44 -13.58 -10.82
CA ARG A 183 -31.99 -14.73 -11.64
C ARG A 183 -32.11 -16.04 -10.87
N LEU A 184 -33.35 -16.38 -10.48
CA LEU A 184 -33.70 -17.54 -9.68
C LEU A 184 -33.13 -18.87 -10.21
N GLU A 185 -33.28 -19.14 -11.51
CA GLU A 185 -32.81 -20.41 -12.10
C GLU A 185 -31.29 -20.59 -12.04
N ARG A 186 -30.52 -19.50 -12.18
CA ARG A 186 -29.05 -19.57 -12.05
C ARG A 186 -28.64 -19.80 -10.60
N GLY A 187 -29.26 -19.08 -9.66
CA GLY A 187 -28.97 -19.25 -8.23
C GLY A 187 -29.27 -20.66 -7.73
N LEU A 188 -30.38 -21.25 -8.20
CA LEU A 188 -30.77 -22.61 -7.86
C LEU A 188 -29.79 -23.66 -8.43
N ARG A 189 -29.33 -23.48 -9.68
CA ARG A 189 -28.29 -24.36 -10.27
C ARG A 189 -27.01 -24.35 -9.45
N GLU A 190 -26.55 -23.17 -9.02
CA GLU A 190 -25.33 -23.09 -8.20
C GLU A 190 -25.53 -23.73 -6.81
N LEU A 191 -26.69 -23.55 -6.16
CA LEU A 191 -26.97 -24.22 -4.88
C LEU A 191 -26.98 -25.74 -5.00
N ARG A 192 -27.58 -26.29 -6.07
CA ARG A 192 -27.54 -27.73 -6.36
C ARG A 192 -26.11 -28.21 -6.60
N ARG A 193 -25.30 -27.45 -7.35
CA ARG A 193 -23.89 -27.76 -7.58
C ARG A 193 -23.10 -27.82 -6.26
N VAL A 194 -23.31 -26.87 -5.37
CA VAL A 194 -22.67 -26.86 -4.04
C VAL A 194 -23.14 -28.04 -3.20
N ALA A 195 -24.44 -28.34 -3.18
CA ALA A 195 -25.00 -29.49 -2.48
C ALA A 195 -24.41 -30.82 -3.00
N ALA A 196 -24.26 -30.96 -4.32
CA ALA A 196 -23.66 -32.13 -4.95
C ALA A 196 -22.18 -32.31 -4.56
N ILE A 197 -21.38 -31.23 -4.60
CA ILE A 197 -19.95 -31.25 -4.21
C ILE A 197 -19.78 -31.56 -2.71
N ASN A 198 -20.71 -31.09 -1.88
CA ASN A 198 -20.75 -31.39 -0.45
C ASN A 198 -21.34 -32.77 -0.12
N GLY A 199 -21.84 -33.51 -1.11
CA GLY A 199 -22.43 -34.84 -0.93
C GLY A 199 -23.82 -34.86 -0.30
N LYS A 200 -24.55 -33.73 -0.33
CA LYS A 200 -25.87 -33.53 0.29
C LYS A 200 -27.01 -33.73 -0.72
N ARG A 201 -27.13 -34.93 -1.31
CA ARG A 201 -28.14 -35.23 -2.36
C ARG A 201 -29.60 -35.06 -1.90
N ALA A 202 -29.90 -35.35 -0.64
CA ALA A 202 -31.26 -35.16 -0.10
C ALA A 202 -31.72 -33.69 -0.11
N VAL A 203 -30.78 -32.74 0.03
CA VAL A 203 -31.04 -31.30 -0.02
C VAL A 203 -31.13 -30.81 -1.46
N GLU A 204 -30.38 -31.44 -2.37
CA GLU A 204 -30.42 -31.16 -3.81
C GLU A 204 -31.82 -31.42 -4.41
N ASP A 205 -32.47 -32.50 -4.00
CA ASP A 205 -33.81 -32.89 -4.48
C ASP A 205 -34.94 -32.02 -3.88
N THR A 206 -34.72 -31.43 -2.70
CA THR A 206 -35.69 -30.56 -2.02
C THR A 206 -35.55 -29.07 -2.42
N LEU A 207 -34.46 -28.69 -3.07
CA LEU A 207 -34.24 -27.35 -3.62
C LEU A 207 -35.12 -27.08 -4.85
N THR A 208 -36.27 -26.44 -4.65
CA THR A 208 -37.15 -25.92 -5.71
C THR A 208 -37.19 -24.39 -5.73
N THR A 209 -37.65 -23.82 -6.85
CA THR A 209 -37.77 -22.37 -7.02
C THR A 209 -38.71 -21.73 -5.99
N GLU A 210 -39.74 -22.45 -5.56
CA GLU A 210 -40.73 -22.03 -4.58
C GLU A 210 -40.14 -21.92 -3.16
N VAL A 211 -39.38 -22.94 -2.73
CA VAL A 211 -38.66 -22.92 -1.45
C VAL A 211 -37.68 -21.74 -1.42
N LEU A 212 -37.00 -21.49 -2.53
CA LEU A 212 -36.03 -20.40 -2.67
C LEU A 212 -36.67 -19.01 -2.61
N LEU A 213 -37.80 -18.81 -3.31
CA LEU A 213 -38.56 -17.57 -3.25
C LEU A 213 -39.09 -17.31 -1.84
N SER A 214 -39.63 -18.34 -1.18
CA SER A 214 -40.14 -18.22 0.18
C SER A 214 -39.06 -17.87 1.20
N ALA A 215 -37.85 -18.43 1.05
CA ALA A 215 -36.71 -18.15 1.92
C ALA A 215 -36.10 -16.75 1.69
N MET A 216 -36.39 -16.12 0.55
CA MET A 216 -35.81 -14.83 0.16
C MET A 216 -36.80 -13.68 0.04
N GLN A 217 -38.10 -13.94 0.30
CA GLN A 217 -39.16 -12.94 0.27
C GLN A 217 -38.81 -11.70 1.12
N GLU A 218 -38.20 -11.93 2.29
CA GLU A 218 -37.79 -10.88 3.22
C GLU A 218 -36.58 -10.08 2.68
N GLU A 219 -35.54 -10.75 2.18
CA GLU A 219 -34.36 -10.08 1.61
C GLU A 219 -34.64 -9.34 0.28
N LEU A 220 -35.56 -9.85 -0.55
CA LEU A 220 -35.96 -9.21 -1.81
C LEU A 220 -36.67 -7.87 -1.57
N SER A 221 -37.46 -7.77 -0.50
CA SER A 221 -38.20 -6.55 -0.16
C SER A 221 -37.28 -5.40 0.29
N VAL A 222 -36.08 -5.72 0.78
CA VAL A 222 -35.09 -4.76 1.30
C VAL A 222 -34.05 -4.35 0.23
N GLY A 223 -33.83 -5.17 -0.81
CA GLY A 223 -32.64 -5.08 -1.69
C GLY A 223 -32.74 -4.28 -3.00
N GLN A 224 -33.82 -3.55 -3.30
CA GLN A 224 -34.11 -3.09 -4.68
C GLN A 224 -33.55 -1.71 -5.13
N ALA A 225 -32.63 -1.06 -4.41
CA ALA A 225 -32.05 0.19 -4.92
C ALA A 225 -30.73 -0.05 -5.70
N PRO A 226 -30.65 0.26 -7.01
CA PRO A 226 -29.39 0.18 -7.73
C PRO A 226 -28.36 1.15 -7.12
N ALA A 227 -27.25 0.59 -6.63
CA ALA A 227 -26.13 1.32 -6.08
C ALA A 227 -25.42 2.13 -7.17
N SER A 228 -25.81 3.39 -7.35
CA SER A 228 -25.10 4.33 -8.23
C SER A 228 -23.88 4.93 -7.50
N LEU A 229 -22.70 4.89 -8.13
CA LEU A 229 -21.51 5.64 -7.68
C LEU A 229 -21.81 7.13 -7.49
N GLY A 230 -22.70 7.69 -8.31
CA GLY A 230 -23.15 9.07 -8.18
C GLY A 230 -23.91 9.33 -6.87
N ALA A 231 -24.62 8.34 -6.34
CA ALA A 231 -25.34 8.49 -5.07
C ALA A 231 -24.40 8.71 -3.86
N LEU A 232 -23.18 8.15 -3.88
CA LEU A 232 -22.17 8.37 -2.82
C LEU A 232 -21.66 9.80 -2.78
N VAL A 233 -21.50 10.42 -3.96
CA VAL A 233 -20.79 11.71 -4.12
C VAL A 233 -21.79 12.87 -4.13
N CYS A 234 -22.98 12.67 -4.69
CA CYS A 234 -23.99 13.71 -4.80
C CYS A 234 -24.80 13.92 -3.52
N THR A 235 -24.90 12.91 -2.64
CA THR A 235 -25.69 13.02 -1.40
C THR A 235 -24.92 13.81 -0.33
N PRO A 236 -25.43 14.95 0.18
CA PRO A 236 -24.65 15.90 0.99
C PRO A 236 -24.12 15.33 2.32
N GLY A 237 -24.83 14.41 2.96
CA GLY A 237 -24.37 13.73 4.19
C GLY A 237 -23.36 12.59 3.95
N LEU A 238 -23.39 11.98 2.75
CA LEU A 238 -22.46 10.92 2.35
C LEU A 238 -21.21 11.47 1.69
N ARG A 239 -21.29 12.63 1.01
CA ARG A 239 -20.17 13.22 0.27
C ARG A 239 -18.94 13.45 1.14
N LEU A 240 -19.12 14.01 2.34
CA LEU A 240 -18.02 14.23 3.27
C LEU A 240 -17.41 12.90 3.75
N ARG A 241 -18.27 11.93 4.08
CA ARG A 241 -17.87 10.57 4.49
C ARG A 241 -17.06 9.88 3.39
N THR A 242 -17.53 9.96 2.15
CA THR A 242 -16.86 9.45 0.95
C THR A 242 -15.51 10.13 0.75
N CYS A 243 -15.47 11.46 0.66
CA CYS A 243 -14.24 12.20 0.37
C CYS A 243 -13.14 11.94 1.42
N VAL A 244 -13.48 12.02 2.71
CA VAL A 244 -12.51 11.79 3.78
C VAL A 244 -12.09 10.32 3.86
N SER A 245 -13.01 9.37 3.66
CA SER A 245 -12.65 7.95 3.60
C SER A 245 -11.70 7.68 2.43
N THR A 246 -12.03 8.16 1.23
CA THR A 246 -11.16 8.00 0.04
C THR A 246 -9.79 8.63 0.23
N LEU A 247 -9.70 9.77 0.93
CA LEU A 247 -8.42 10.39 1.28
C LEU A 247 -7.60 9.52 2.24
N CYS A 248 -8.24 8.89 3.23
CA CYS A 248 -7.57 7.95 4.15
C CYS A 248 -7.02 6.72 3.42
N TRP A 249 -7.81 6.14 2.53
CA TRP A 249 -7.37 5.02 1.68
C TRP A 249 -6.20 5.43 0.77
N PHE A 250 -6.31 6.60 0.12
CA PHE A 250 -5.23 7.16 -0.70
C PHE A 250 -3.95 7.37 0.11
N ALA A 251 -4.04 8.02 1.28
CA ALA A 251 -2.89 8.30 2.14
C ALA A 251 -2.15 7.03 2.56
N PHE A 252 -2.89 5.96 2.90
CA PHE A 252 -2.31 4.65 3.15
C PHE A 252 -1.54 4.14 1.93
N GLY A 253 -2.19 4.03 0.77
CA GLY A 253 -1.55 3.47 -0.41
C GLY A 253 -0.33 4.29 -0.87
N PHE A 254 -0.45 5.61 -0.80
CA PHE A 254 0.60 6.54 -1.15
C PHE A 254 1.85 6.38 -0.28
N THR A 255 1.69 6.45 1.04
CA THR A 255 2.82 6.41 1.96
C THR A 255 3.38 4.99 2.13
N PHE A 256 2.51 3.97 2.21
CA PHE A 256 2.94 2.59 2.37
C PHE A 256 3.78 2.13 1.18
N TYR A 257 3.28 2.25 -0.06
CA TYR A 257 4.05 1.80 -1.23
C TYR A 257 5.20 2.77 -1.57
N GLY A 258 5.09 4.06 -1.24
CA GLY A 258 6.18 5.01 -1.40
C GLY A 258 7.43 4.67 -0.57
N LEU A 259 7.23 4.25 0.68
CA LEU A 259 8.31 3.88 1.60
C LEU A 259 8.69 2.39 1.51
N ALA A 260 7.72 1.49 1.43
CA ALA A 260 7.95 0.05 1.43
C ALA A 260 8.67 -0.43 0.15
N LEU A 261 8.55 0.31 -0.96
CA LEU A 261 9.27 0.03 -2.21
C LEU A 261 10.64 0.75 -2.31
N ASP A 262 11.07 1.41 -1.23
CA ASP A 262 12.36 2.11 -1.14
C ASP A 262 13.08 1.92 0.19
N LEU A 263 13.08 0.68 0.69
CA LEU A 263 13.71 0.33 1.97
C LEU A 263 15.21 0.71 2.05
N GLN A 264 15.90 0.85 0.92
CA GLN A 264 17.29 1.29 0.87
C GLN A 264 17.48 2.74 1.35
N ALA A 265 16.53 3.62 1.06
CA ALA A 265 16.61 5.02 1.45
C ALA A 265 16.49 5.23 2.97
N LEU A 266 15.93 4.25 3.70
CA LEU A 266 15.65 4.30 5.13
C LEU A 266 16.85 3.89 6.02
N GLY A 267 17.96 3.47 5.42
CA GLY A 267 19.27 3.33 6.07
C GLY A 267 19.37 2.23 7.12
N SER A 268 19.91 1.07 6.73
CA SER A 268 20.52 0.03 7.60
C SER A 268 20.84 -1.19 6.73
N SER A 269 19.94 -2.17 6.69
CA SER A 269 19.96 -3.27 5.74
C SER A 269 18.52 -3.56 5.30
N ILE A 270 18.32 -3.80 4.00
CA ILE A 270 16.99 -4.08 3.42
C ILE A 270 16.37 -5.31 4.08
N PHE A 271 17.19 -6.34 4.35
CA PHE A 271 16.75 -7.60 4.97
C PHE A 271 16.21 -7.39 6.38
N LEU A 272 16.96 -6.67 7.23
CA LEU A 272 16.51 -6.38 8.60
C LEU A 272 15.26 -5.53 8.59
N LEU A 273 15.22 -4.49 7.74
CA LEU A 273 14.09 -3.59 7.68
C LEU A 273 12.81 -4.31 7.22
N GLN A 274 12.92 -5.20 6.24
CA GLN A 274 11.81 -6.02 5.78
C GLN A 274 11.25 -6.93 6.89
N VAL A 275 12.12 -7.56 7.69
CA VAL A 275 11.72 -8.40 8.83
C VAL A 275 11.06 -7.53 9.91
N LEU A 276 11.66 -6.39 10.25
CA LEU A 276 11.14 -5.49 11.28
C LEU A 276 9.76 -4.93 10.91
N ILE A 277 9.53 -4.57 9.64
CA ILE A 277 8.21 -4.15 9.15
C ILE A 277 7.18 -5.27 9.40
N GLY A 278 7.50 -6.51 9.03
CA GLY A 278 6.58 -7.63 9.25
C GLY A 278 6.31 -7.90 10.73
N VAL A 279 7.35 -7.87 11.57
CA VAL A 279 7.26 -8.11 13.02
C VAL A 279 6.44 -7.01 13.72
N VAL A 280 6.58 -5.75 13.31
CA VAL A 280 5.86 -4.62 13.93
C VAL A 280 4.43 -4.49 13.40
N ASP A 281 4.17 -4.86 12.14
CA ASP A 281 2.83 -4.78 11.54
C ASP A 281 1.82 -5.70 12.24
N ILE A 282 2.24 -6.90 12.67
CA ILE A 282 1.34 -7.85 13.35
C ILE A 282 0.81 -7.30 14.70
N PRO A 283 1.65 -6.89 15.68
CA PRO A 283 1.20 -6.25 16.90
C PRO A 283 0.44 -4.96 16.65
N ALA A 284 0.85 -4.15 15.67
CA ALA A 284 0.14 -2.90 15.36
C ALA A 284 -1.31 -3.16 14.93
N LYS A 285 -1.54 -4.19 14.10
CA LYS A 285 -2.89 -4.60 13.70
C LYS A 285 -3.70 -5.17 14.86
N ILE A 286 -3.12 -6.06 15.67
CA ILE A 286 -3.79 -6.60 16.85
C ILE A 286 -4.16 -5.47 17.83
N GLY A 287 -3.22 -4.57 18.11
CA GLY A 287 -3.43 -3.39 18.95
C GLY A 287 -4.52 -2.48 18.41
N SER A 288 -4.58 -2.28 17.08
CA SER A 288 -5.64 -1.49 16.45
C SER A 288 -7.03 -2.05 16.70
N LEU A 289 -7.21 -3.38 16.66
CA LEU A 289 -8.49 -4.03 16.97
C LEU A 289 -8.91 -3.80 18.42
N VAL A 290 -7.96 -3.85 19.36
CA VAL A 290 -8.24 -3.52 20.78
C VAL A 290 -8.59 -2.04 20.94
N LEU A 291 -7.89 -1.15 20.23
CA LEU A 291 -8.10 0.30 20.31
C LEU A 291 -9.46 0.71 19.75
N LEU A 292 -9.90 0.08 18.66
CA LEU A 292 -11.23 0.25 18.06
C LEU A 292 -12.37 -0.05 19.06
N ASN A 293 -12.16 -1.03 19.94
CA ASN A 293 -13.14 -1.42 20.96
C ASN A 293 -13.12 -0.50 22.19
N ARG A 294 -11.96 0.11 22.52
CA ARG A 294 -11.77 0.93 23.72
C ARG A 294 -12.02 2.43 23.46
N LEU A 295 -11.37 2.99 22.45
CA LEU A 295 -11.38 4.43 22.15
C LEU A 295 -12.40 4.83 21.08
N GLY A 296 -12.92 3.87 20.31
CA GLY A 296 -13.80 4.14 19.18
C GLY A 296 -13.05 4.26 17.85
N ARG A 297 -13.80 4.41 16.75
CA ARG A 297 -13.26 4.32 15.39
C ARG A 297 -12.60 5.63 14.96
N ARG A 298 -13.23 6.76 15.29
CA ARG A 298 -12.76 8.10 14.88
C ARG A 298 -11.39 8.45 15.48
N PRO A 299 -11.16 8.37 16.80
CA PRO A 299 -9.85 8.72 17.37
C PRO A 299 -8.78 7.68 17.02
N THR A 300 -9.16 6.41 16.86
CA THR A 300 -8.23 5.37 16.41
C THR A 300 -7.73 5.66 15.00
N GLN A 301 -8.62 5.96 14.04
CA GLN A 301 -8.26 6.29 12.66
C GLN A 301 -7.36 7.54 12.58
N ALA A 302 -7.78 8.62 13.25
CA ALA A 302 -7.05 9.88 13.24
C ALA A 302 -5.69 9.72 13.92
N GLY A 303 -5.67 9.09 15.10
CA GLY A 303 -4.46 8.86 15.88
C GLY A 303 -3.43 8.01 15.14
N SER A 304 -3.85 6.91 14.50
CA SER A 304 -2.93 6.03 13.77
C SER A 304 -2.27 6.72 12.58
N LEU A 305 -3.04 7.51 11.80
CA LEU A 305 -2.51 8.22 10.63
C LEU A 305 -1.64 9.42 11.01
N VAL A 306 -2.05 10.20 12.01
CA VAL A 306 -1.25 11.34 12.50
C VAL A 306 0.03 10.86 13.16
N LEU A 307 -0.03 9.84 14.03
CA LEU A 307 1.15 9.27 14.67
C LEU A 307 2.14 8.74 13.61
N SER A 308 1.64 7.98 12.64
CA SER A 308 2.48 7.49 11.54
C SER A 308 3.16 8.62 10.76
N GLY A 309 2.39 9.62 10.33
CA GLY A 309 2.92 10.74 9.58
C GLY A 309 3.94 11.55 10.38
N LEU A 310 3.70 11.77 11.68
CA LEU A 310 4.65 12.43 12.57
C LEU A 310 5.94 11.60 12.75
N CYS A 311 5.86 10.28 12.89
CA CYS A 311 7.04 9.41 12.93
C CYS A 311 7.89 9.53 11.65
N ILE A 312 7.23 9.58 10.48
CA ILE A 312 7.91 9.76 9.19
C ILE A 312 8.51 11.16 9.08
N LEU A 313 7.80 12.22 9.50
CA LEU A 313 8.31 13.59 9.47
C LEU A 313 9.48 13.78 10.45
N ALA A 314 9.46 13.10 11.59
CA ALA A 314 10.53 13.14 12.58
C ALA A 314 11.87 12.65 12.01
N ASN A 315 11.85 11.75 11.01
CA ASN A 315 13.08 11.33 10.31
C ASN A 315 13.82 12.49 9.63
N MET A 316 13.16 13.61 9.32
CA MET A 316 13.85 14.79 8.78
C MET A 316 14.76 15.47 9.80
N LEU A 317 14.49 15.30 11.09
CA LEU A 317 15.29 15.87 12.18
C LEU A 317 16.44 14.95 12.60
N VAL A 318 16.43 13.69 12.16
CA VAL A 318 17.42 12.68 12.56
C VAL A 318 18.67 12.78 11.67
N PRO A 319 19.86 13.02 12.25
CA PRO A 319 21.11 13.04 11.48
C PRO A 319 21.43 11.65 10.90
N TYR A 320 22.08 11.64 9.74
CA TYR A 320 22.35 10.42 8.95
C TYR A 320 23.17 9.36 9.70
N GLU A 321 24.00 9.78 10.66
CA GLU A 321 24.83 8.87 11.47
C GLU A 321 23.99 7.96 12.40
N MET A 322 22.78 8.38 12.77
CA MET A 322 21.88 7.60 13.63
C MET A 322 20.93 6.70 12.81
N GLY A 323 21.49 5.83 11.96
CA GLY A 323 20.72 4.95 11.08
C GLY A 323 19.72 4.04 11.81
N ALA A 324 20.05 3.60 13.03
CA ALA A 324 19.13 2.81 13.86
C ALA A 324 17.86 3.61 14.22
N LEU A 325 18.02 4.88 14.62
CA LEU A 325 16.88 5.74 14.95
C LEU A 325 16.01 5.99 13.72
N HIS A 326 16.64 6.26 12.56
CA HIS A 326 15.95 6.45 11.28
C HIS A 326 15.10 5.22 10.90
N SER A 327 15.69 4.02 10.99
CA SER A 327 15.00 2.75 10.75
C SER A 327 13.85 2.54 11.74
N THR A 328 14.05 2.77 13.04
CA THR A 328 12.98 2.56 14.05
C THR A 328 11.77 3.46 13.84
N LEU A 329 11.98 4.76 13.56
CA LEU A 329 10.91 5.70 13.28
C LEU A 329 10.16 5.34 11.99
N ALA A 330 10.88 4.91 10.94
CA ALA A 330 10.25 4.45 9.70
C ALA A 330 9.39 3.20 9.90
N VAL A 331 9.90 2.20 10.64
CA VAL A 331 9.16 0.97 10.96
C VAL A 331 7.93 1.28 11.82
N LEU A 332 8.07 2.15 12.83
CA LEU A 332 6.95 2.59 13.67
C LEU A 332 5.89 3.34 12.84
N GLY A 333 6.33 4.22 11.92
CA GLY A 333 5.46 4.90 10.97
C GLY A 333 4.69 3.92 10.07
N LEU A 334 5.38 2.92 9.52
CA LEU A 334 4.75 1.89 8.68
C LEU A 334 3.77 1.01 9.47
N GLY A 335 4.11 0.63 10.70
CA GLY A 335 3.19 -0.08 11.59
C GLY A 335 1.94 0.74 11.92
N GLY A 336 2.10 2.05 12.15
CA GLY A 336 0.98 2.98 12.32
C GLY A 336 0.07 3.08 11.09
N LEU A 337 0.64 3.03 9.87
CA LEU A 337 -0.16 2.94 8.62
C LEU A 337 -0.90 1.62 8.54
N GLY A 338 -0.27 0.52 8.93
CA GLY A 338 -0.90 -0.80 9.02
C GLY A 338 -2.11 -0.79 9.94
N ALA A 339 -1.98 -0.20 11.14
CA ALA A 339 -3.08 0.00 12.07
C ALA A 339 -4.20 0.88 11.49
N GLY A 340 -3.83 1.99 10.84
CA GLY A 340 -4.78 2.88 10.17
C GLY A 340 -5.52 2.22 9.00
N PHE A 341 -4.87 1.30 8.29
CA PHE A 341 -5.48 0.51 7.23
C PHE A 341 -6.50 -0.49 7.76
N THR A 342 -6.18 -1.18 8.86
CA THR A 342 -7.12 -2.07 9.53
C THR A 342 -8.33 -1.28 10.05
N CYS A 343 -8.10 -0.13 10.65
CA CYS A 343 -9.16 0.74 11.14
C CYS A 343 -10.07 1.24 10.01
N ILE A 344 -9.54 1.80 8.92
CA ILE A 344 -10.38 2.32 7.82
C ILE A 344 -11.15 1.20 7.10
N SER A 345 -10.59 0.00 7.04
CA SER A 345 -11.26 -1.18 6.45
C SER A 345 -12.52 -1.55 7.22
N VAL A 346 -12.45 -1.54 8.56
CA VAL A 346 -13.63 -1.77 9.43
C VAL A 346 -14.56 -0.56 9.41
N TYR A 347 -14.00 0.64 9.54
CA TYR A 347 -14.75 1.88 9.66
C TYR A 347 -15.57 2.20 8.39
N THR A 348 -15.06 1.87 7.21
CA THR A 348 -15.82 1.97 5.94
C THR A 348 -17.08 1.09 5.98
N GLY A 349 -17.02 -0.08 6.62
CA GLY A 349 -18.19 -0.94 6.82
C GLY A 349 -19.28 -0.32 7.69
N GLU A 350 -18.90 0.48 8.68
CA GLU A 350 -19.82 1.13 9.63
C GLU A 350 -20.33 2.48 9.13
N LEU A 351 -19.56 3.15 8.26
CA LEU A 351 -19.83 4.52 7.81
C LEU A 351 -20.87 4.60 6.69
N PHE A 352 -20.94 3.55 5.87
CA PHE A 352 -21.78 3.47 4.68
C PHE A 352 -22.93 2.46 4.84
N PRO A 353 -24.10 2.76 4.24
CA PRO A 353 -25.25 1.87 4.34
C PRO A 353 -24.98 0.55 3.62
N THR A 354 -25.63 -0.53 4.06
CA THR A 354 -25.46 -1.90 3.53
C THR A 354 -25.48 -1.96 2.00
N VAL A 355 -26.42 -1.24 1.36
CA VAL A 355 -26.61 -1.17 -0.11
C VAL A 355 -25.41 -0.55 -0.84
N LEU A 356 -24.69 0.38 -0.20
CA LEU A 356 -23.57 1.13 -0.79
C LEU A 356 -22.20 0.73 -0.25
N ARG A 357 -22.15 -0.15 0.76
CA ARG A 357 -20.94 -0.51 1.50
C ARG A 357 -19.84 -1.06 0.60
N MET A 358 -20.17 -2.06 -0.23
CA MET A 358 -19.20 -2.69 -1.12
C MET A 358 -18.70 -1.72 -2.20
N THR A 359 -19.57 -0.84 -2.70
CA THR A 359 -19.20 0.24 -3.62
C THR A 359 -18.24 1.23 -2.97
N ALA A 360 -18.47 1.59 -1.71
CA ALA A 360 -17.60 2.49 -0.95
C ALA A 360 -16.22 1.85 -0.69
N VAL A 361 -16.18 0.58 -0.29
CA VAL A 361 -14.92 -0.18 -0.12
C VAL A 361 -14.18 -0.27 -1.45
N GLY A 362 -14.87 -0.58 -2.56
CA GLY A 362 -14.28 -0.61 -3.90
C GLY A 362 -13.65 0.73 -4.30
N LEU A 363 -14.37 1.84 -4.09
CA LEU A 363 -13.86 3.18 -4.34
C LEU A 363 -12.63 3.51 -3.47
N GLY A 364 -12.67 3.14 -2.19
CA GLY A 364 -11.52 3.26 -1.29
C GLY A 364 -10.30 2.49 -1.79
N GLN A 365 -10.48 1.23 -2.20
CA GLN A 365 -9.40 0.42 -2.77
C GLN A 365 -8.82 1.03 -4.04
N MET A 366 -9.66 1.58 -4.93
CA MET A 366 -9.17 2.30 -6.11
C MET A 366 -8.35 3.52 -5.73
N ALA A 367 -8.78 4.29 -4.71
CA ALA A 367 -8.02 5.43 -4.20
C ALA A 367 -6.67 5.00 -3.59
N ALA A 368 -6.63 3.90 -2.83
CA ALA A 368 -5.39 3.33 -2.30
C ALA A 368 -4.45 2.88 -3.43
N ARG A 369 -4.97 2.28 -4.50
CA ARG A 369 -4.17 1.92 -5.69
C ARG A 369 -3.65 3.16 -6.42
N GLY A 370 -4.46 4.21 -6.54
CA GLY A 370 -4.01 5.50 -7.08
C GLY A 370 -2.87 6.10 -6.26
N GLY A 371 -2.98 6.06 -4.93
CA GLY A 371 -1.89 6.44 -4.02
C GLY A 371 -0.64 5.59 -4.25
N ALA A 372 -0.80 4.27 -4.33
CA ALA A 372 0.30 3.35 -4.56
C ALA A 372 1.05 3.63 -5.88
N ILE A 373 0.34 3.96 -6.96
CA ILE A 373 0.94 4.32 -8.26
C ILE A 373 1.74 5.63 -8.15
N LEU A 374 1.22 6.62 -7.42
CA LEU A 374 1.89 7.91 -7.25
C LEU A 374 3.07 7.85 -6.26
N GLY A 375 3.00 6.96 -5.28
CA GLY A 375 4.00 6.81 -4.20
C GLY A 375 5.43 6.75 -4.73
N PRO A 376 5.80 5.77 -5.57
CA PRO A 376 7.13 5.67 -6.17
C PRO A 376 7.59 6.92 -6.94
N LEU A 377 6.68 7.58 -7.67
CA LEU A 377 7.01 8.76 -8.49
C LEU A 377 7.43 9.95 -7.64
N VAL A 378 6.93 10.06 -6.41
CA VAL A 378 7.31 11.14 -5.50
C VAL A 378 8.80 11.10 -5.10
N ARG A 379 9.47 9.96 -5.25
CA ARG A 379 10.92 9.88 -5.08
C ARG A 379 11.70 10.74 -6.08
N LEU A 380 11.14 11.02 -7.25
CA LEU A 380 11.77 11.89 -8.25
C LEU A 380 11.92 13.33 -7.74
N LEU A 381 11.11 13.75 -6.76
CA LEU A 381 11.28 15.06 -6.11
C LEU A 381 12.58 15.16 -5.29
N ALA A 382 13.27 14.05 -5.01
CA ALA A 382 14.56 14.05 -4.33
C ALA A 382 15.62 14.86 -5.10
N VAL A 383 15.48 15.02 -6.42
CA VAL A 383 16.36 15.86 -7.26
C VAL A 383 16.26 17.34 -6.88
N LEU A 384 15.07 17.81 -6.49
CA LEU A 384 14.87 19.20 -6.03
C LEU A 384 15.28 19.38 -4.57
N GLY A 385 15.16 18.33 -3.76
CA GLY A 385 15.55 18.36 -2.36
C GLY A 385 15.38 17.00 -1.68
N ARG A 386 16.42 16.57 -0.96
CA ARG A 386 16.46 15.26 -0.28
C ARG A 386 15.30 15.03 0.71
N SER A 387 14.76 16.08 1.31
CA SER A 387 13.68 16.00 2.30
C SER A 387 12.27 16.03 1.70
N LEU A 388 12.11 16.38 0.43
CA LEU A 388 10.79 16.55 -0.20
C LEU A 388 9.95 15.26 -0.24
N PRO A 389 10.51 14.08 -0.58
CA PRO A 389 9.74 12.84 -0.55
C PRO A 389 9.25 12.49 0.86
N LEU A 390 10.11 12.63 1.87
CA LEU A 390 9.76 12.40 3.29
C LEU A 390 8.67 13.37 3.77
N LEU A 391 8.73 14.64 3.37
CA LEU A 391 7.71 15.63 3.68
C LEU A 391 6.36 15.24 3.07
N ALA A 392 6.33 14.74 1.83
CA ALA A 392 5.11 14.26 1.19
C ALA A 392 4.58 12.99 1.89
N TYR A 393 5.44 12.00 2.13
CA TYR A 393 5.08 10.73 2.75
C TYR A 393 4.59 10.89 4.19
N GLY A 394 5.11 11.86 4.94
CA GLY A 394 4.63 12.17 6.30
C GLY A 394 3.45 13.15 6.33
N GLY A 395 3.46 14.16 5.45
CA GLY A 395 2.44 15.22 5.43
C GLY A 395 1.07 14.73 4.96
N VAL A 396 1.01 13.88 3.94
CA VAL A 396 -0.26 13.34 3.42
C VAL A 396 -1.03 12.54 4.49
N PRO A 397 -0.42 11.59 5.23
CA PRO A 397 -1.06 10.93 6.36
C PRO A 397 -1.48 11.87 7.49
N VAL A 398 -0.68 12.88 7.84
CA VAL A 398 -1.07 13.86 8.88
C VAL A 398 -2.33 14.62 8.46
N LEU A 399 -2.35 15.18 7.25
CA LEU A 399 -3.50 15.91 6.73
C LEU A 399 -4.73 15.00 6.62
N SER A 400 -4.55 13.77 6.16
CA SER A 400 -5.63 12.79 6.09
C SER A 400 -6.15 12.37 7.47
N GLY A 401 -5.27 12.21 8.46
CA GLY A 401 -5.64 11.87 9.84
C GLY A 401 -6.38 13.00 10.54
N LEU A 402 -5.98 14.26 10.29
CA LEU A 402 -6.71 15.44 10.73
C LEU A 402 -8.09 15.54 10.06
N ALA A 403 -8.16 15.27 8.75
CA ALA A 403 -9.44 15.21 8.03
C ALA A 403 -10.35 14.09 8.57
N ALA A 404 -9.80 12.96 9.00
CA ALA A 404 -10.55 11.87 9.60
C ALA A 404 -11.31 12.29 10.88
N LEU A 405 -10.89 13.35 11.57
CA LEU A 405 -11.63 13.92 12.69
C LEU A 405 -12.99 14.50 12.28
N LEU A 406 -13.22 14.80 11.00
CA LEU A 406 -14.52 15.26 10.50
C LEU A 406 -15.54 14.12 10.40
N LEU A 407 -15.08 12.86 10.40
CA LEU A 407 -15.96 11.70 10.35
C LEU A 407 -16.76 11.52 11.66
N PRO A 408 -17.99 10.99 11.58
CA PRO A 408 -18.80 10.69 12.75
C PRO A 408 -18.30 9.45 13.50
N GLU A 409 -18.33 9.47 14.83
CA GLU A 409 -18.07 8.26 15.62
C GLU A 409 -19.18 7.23 15.38
N THR A 410 -18.79 5.97 15.22
CA THR A 410 -19.69 4.84 14.91
C THR A 410 -19.78 3.81 16.03
N GLN A 411 -18.91 3.90 17.04
CA GLN A 411 -18.94 3.00 18.19
C GLN A 411 -20.33 2.99 18.85
N SER A 412 -20.87 1.78 19.07
CA SER A 412 -22.18 1.51 19.69
C SER A 412 -23.41 2.05 18.96
N LEU A 413 -23.27 2.54 17.72
CA LEU A 413 -24.41 2.89 16.88
C LEU A 413 -24.86 1.68 16.04
N PRO A 414 -26.18 1.52 15.81
CA PRO A 414 -26.66 0.52 14.87
C PRO A 414 -26.12 0.80 13.47
N LEU A 415 -25.83 -0.26 12.73
CA LEU A 415 -25.38 -0.19 11.34
C LEU A 415 -26.48 0.49 10.50
N PRO A 416 -26.12 1.46 9.64
CA PRO A 416 -27.09 2.07 8.75
C PRO A 416 -27.50 1.06 7.67
N ASP A 417 -28.80 0.80 7.55
CA ASP A 417 -29.34 -0.06 6.49
C ASP A 417 -29.76 0.80 5.28
N THR A 418 -30.26 2.01 5.52
CA THR A 418 -30.73 2.91 4.46
C THR A 418 -29.96 4.23 4.38
N ILE A 419 -30.10 4.91 3.24
CA ILE A 419 -29.55 6.26 3.03
C ILE A 419 -30.21 7.27 3.99
N GLN A 420 -31.48 7.07 4.33
CA GLN A 420 -32.21 7.92 5.27
C GLN A 420 -31.64 7.83 6.69
N ASP A 421 -31.19 6.65 7.13
CA ASP A 421 -30.55 6.48 8.44
C ASP A 421 -29.28 7.32 8.56
N VAL A 422 -28.49 7.37 7.50
CA VAL A 422 -27.27 8.19 7.42
C VAL A 422 -27.60 9.69 7.46
N GLN A 423 -28.65 10.11 6.77
CA GLN A 423 -29.11 11.50 6.80
C GLN A 423 -29.62 11.88 8.19
N ASN A 424 -30.41 11.02 8.83
CA ASN A 424 -30.94 11.21 10.18
C ASN A 424 -29.83 11.29 11.24
N GLN A 425 -28.78 10.47 11.13
CA GLN A 425 -27.59 10.59 11.98
C GLN A 425 -26.87 11.93 11.79
N THR A 426 -26.80 12.42 10.55
CA THR A 426 -26.16 13.70 10.22
C THR A 426 -26.96 14.88 10.77
N VAL A 427 -28.30 14.82 10.68
CA VAL A 427 -29.22 15.80 11.26
C VAL A 427 -29.18 15.78 12.78
N LYS A 428 -29.19 14.60 13.42
CA LYS A 428 -29.04 14.47 14.88
C LYS A 428 -27.73 15.07 15.39
N LYS A 429 -26.61 14.88 14.68
CA LYS A 429 -25.32 15.51 15.01
C LYS A 429 -25.37 17.05 14.89
N ALA A 430 -26.15 17.58 13.94
CA ALA A 430 -26.36 19.02 13.79
C ALA A 430 -27.29 19.61 14.88
N THR A 431 -28.24 18.82 15.40
CA THR A 431 -29.18 19.25 16.46
C THR A 431 -28.68 19.05 17.88
N HIS A 432 -27.81 18.06 18.15
CA HIS A 432 -27.25 17.79 19.49
C HIS A 432 -26.16 18.77 19.95
N SER A 433 -25.94 19.88 19.24
CA SER A 433 -25.18 21.04 19.75
C SER A 433 -25.93 21.79 20.88
N THR A 434 -27.14 21.35 21.24
CA THR A 434 -27.81 21.72 22.50
C THR A 434 -28.05 20.47 23.37
N PRO A 435 -27.70 20.48 24.67
CA PRO A 435 -27.75 19.29 25.49
C PRO A 435 -29.18 19.00 25.95
N ARG A 436 -29.75 17.85 25.57
CA ARG A 436 -30.77 17.17 26.38
C ARG A 436 -30.48 15.67 26.44
N PRO A 437 -30.66 15.03 27.61
CA PRO A 437 -30.45 13.61 27.76
C PRO A 437 -31.69 12.88 27.28
N THR A 438 -31.55 11.84 26.46
CA THR A 438 -32.63 10.86 26.35
C THR A 438 -32.08 9.47 26.08
N VAL A 439 -32.37 8.63 27.07
CA VAL A 439 -32.20 7.19 27.17
C VAL A 439 -32.70 6.49 25.91
N LEU A 440 -31.88 5.63 25.31
CA LEU A 440 -32.33 4.63 24.36
C LEU A 440 -31.73 3.27 24.74
N LYS A 441 -32.64 2.30 24.86
CA LYS A 441 -32.44 0.93 25.33
C LYS A 441 -31.40 0.21 24.46
N SER A 442 -30.42 -0.36 25.15
CA SER A 442 -29.52 -1.39 24.63
C SER A 442 -30.34 -2.62 24.20
N THR A 443 -30.24 -3.00 22.93
CA THR A 443 -30.47 -4.37 22.50
C THR A 443 -29.09 -5.00 22.27
N HIS A 444 -28.69 -5.85 23.21
CA HIS A 444 -27.58 -6.78 23.05
C HIS A 444 -27.95 -7.81 21.98
N PHE A 445 -27.12 -7.93 20.95
CA PHE A 445 -26.84 -9.18 20.24
C PHE A 445 -25.37 -9.18 19.85
#